data_AF-A0A4Q6XVV2-F1
#
_entry.id   AF-A0A4Q6XVV2-F1
#
_cell.length_a   1.000
_cell.length_b   1.000
_cell.length_c   1.000
_cell.angle_alpha   90.00
_cell.angle_beta   90.00
_cell.angle_gamma   90.00
#
_symmetry.space_group_name_H-M   'P 1'
#
loop_
_entity.id
_entity.type
_entity.pdbx_description
1 polymer ?
#
loop_
_entity_poly.entity_id
_entity_poly.type
_entity_poly.pdbx_seq_one_letter_code
_entity_poly.pdbx_strand_id
1 'polypeptide(L)' 'MSDPFDLERFLEAQADSYATALAEVRRGAKRSHWMWFVFPQIAGLGSSAMARIV' A
#
# COMPACT_ATOMS: atom_id res chain seq x y z
N MET A 1 16.37 -14.30 -12.67
CA MET A 1 15.55 -13.22 -13.26
C MET A 1 15.62 -12.05 -12.31
N SER A 2 16.09 -10.88 -12.76
CA SER A 2 16.14 -9.70 -11.90
C SER A 2 14.75 -9.07 -11.91
N ASP A 3 14.09 -8.99 -10.75
CA ASP A 3 12.98 -8.08 -10.53
C ASP A 3 13.54 -6.84 -9.80
N PRO A 4 14.06 -5.85 -10.54
CA PRO A 4 14.69 -4.68 -9.93
C PRO A 4 13.69 -3.80 -9.16
N PHE A 5 12.39 -4.01 -9.35
CA PHE A 5 11.36 -3.19 -8.76
C PHE A 5 10.54 -3.91 -7.70
N ASP A 6 10.67 -5.23 -7.56
CA ASP A 6 10.04 -6.05 -6.51
C ASP A 6 8.56 -5.68 -6.30
N LEU A 7 7.79 -5.65 -7.39
CA LEU A 7 6.40 -5.15 -7.37
C LEU A 7 5.45 -6.09 -6.64
N GLU A 8 5.85 -7.35 -6.46
CA GLU A 8 5.08 -8.37 -5.75
C GLU A 8 4.82 -7.97 -4.28
N ARG A 9 5.74 -7.22 -3.66
CA ARG A 9 5.56 -6.70 -2.29
C ARG A 9 4.25 -5.91 -2.08
N PHE A 10 3.74 -5.25 -3.13
CA PHE A 10 2.47 -4.55 -3.06
C PHE A 10 1.29 -5.51 -3.03
N LEU A 11 1.34 -6.58 -3.83
CA LEU A 11 0.31 -7.60 -3.87
C LEU A 11 0.25 -8.36 -2.54
N GLU A 12 1.41 -8.70 -1.98
CA GLU A 12 1.51 -9.35 -0.67
C GLU A 12 0.92 -8.47 0.45
N ALA A 13 1.27 -7.18 0.51
CA ALA A 13 0.71 -6.27 1.51
C ALA A 13 -0.81 -6.03 1.35
N GLN A 14 -1.32 -6.13 0.12
CA GLN A 14 -2.73 -5.99 -0.19
C GLN A 14 -3.56 -7.25 0.13
N ALA A 15 -2.94 -8.43 0.24
CA ALA A 15 -3.64 -9.73 0.29
C ALA A 15 -4.80 -9.77 1.31
N ASP A 16 -4.57 -9.27 2.52
CA ASP A 16 -5.57 -9.30 3.60
C ASP A 16 -6.35 -8.00 3.78
N SER A 17 -6.01 -6.96 3.04
CA SER A 17 -6.48 -5.59 3.29
C SER A 17 -7.22 -4.96 2.12
N TYR A 18 -7.09 -5.52 0.91
CA TYR A 18 -7.67 -4.95 -0.31
C TYR A 18 -9.20 -4.83 -0.23
N ALA A 19 -9.88 -5.88 0.23
CA ALA A 19 -11.34 -5.86 0.37
C ALA A 19 -11.81 -4.76 1.36
N THR A 20 -11.10 -4.60 2.47
CA THR A 20 -11.34 -3.54 3.46
C THR A 20 -11.10 -2.16 2.87
N ALA A 21 -9.98 -1.96 2.17
CA ALA A 21 -9.65 -0.70 1.51
C ALA A 21 -10.72 -0.30 0.48
N LEU A 22 -11.14 -1.25 -0.37
CA LEU A 22 -12.18 -1.02 -1.37
C LEU A 22 -13.51 -0.63 -0.73
N ALA A 23 -13.91 -1.31 0.35
CA ALA A 23 -15.14 -0.98 1.07
C ALA A 23 -15.10 0.41 1.73
N GLU A 24 -13.95 0.79 2.30
CA GLU A 24 -13.75 2.10 2.91
C GLU A 24 -13.75 3.24 1.89
N VAL A 25 -13.11 3.04 0.73
CA VAL A 25 -13.13 3.99 -0.39
C VAL A 25 -14.55 4.17 -0.92
N ARG A 26 -15.29 3.08 -1.13
CA ARG A 26 -16.71 3.14 -1.57
C ARG A 26 -17.62 3.86 -0.58
N ARG A 27 -17.33 3.74 0.73
CA ARG A 27 -18.02 4.49 1.78
C ARG A 27 -17.52 5.93 1.95
N GLY A 28 -16.49 6.35 1.23
CA GLY A 28 -15.91 7.69 1.30
C GLY A 28 -15.16 8.00 2.60
N ALA A 29 -14.78 6.99 3.38
CA ALA A 29 -14.13 7.19 4.68
C ALA A 29 -13.13 6.08 4.99
N LYS A 30 -11.84 6.41 4.86
CA LYS A 30 -10.70 5.57 5.29
C LYS A 30 -10.66 5.44 6.82
N ARG A 31 -10.47 4.22 7.31
CA ARG A 31 -10.41 3.87 8.74
C ARG A 31 -9.25 2.93 9.07
N SER A 32 -8.77 2.15 8.10
CA SER A 32 -7.75 1.12 8.31
C SER A 32 -6.39 1.51 7.72
N HIS A 33 -5.34 0.74 8.03
CA HIS A 33 -3.96 1.01 7.64
C HIS A 33 -3.61 0.35 6.30
N TRP A 34 -3.91 1.01 5.18
CA TRP A 34 -3.61 0.48 3.83
C TRP A 34 -3.08 1.51 2.83
N MET A 35 -2.85 2.76 3.26
CA MET A 35 -2.55 3.86 2.33
C MET A 35 -1.32 3.58 1.47
N TRP A 36 -0.22 3.15 2.11
CA TRP A 36 1.09 3.08 1.48
C TRP A 36 1.20 2.01 0.39
N PHE A 37 0.39 0.96 0.44
CA PHE A 37 0.45 -0.13 -0.53
C PHE A 37 -0.78 -0.21 -1.45
N VAL A 38 -1.86 0.53 -1.18
CA VAL A 38 -3.00 0.69 -2.11
C VAL A 38 -2.85 1.95 -2.96
N PHE A 39 -2.31 3.05 -2.38
CA PHE A 39 -1.98 4.29 -3.07
C PHE A 39 -0.53 4.71 -2.72
N PRO A 40 0.48 4.04 -3.30
CA PRO A 40 1.88 4.30 -2.99
C PRO A 40 2.30 5.72 -3.38
N GLN A 41 3.28 6.24 -2.64
CA GLN A 41 3.88 7.57 -2.87
C GLN A 41 5.29 7.43 -3.43
N ILE A 42 5.84 8.51 -3.99
CA ILE A 42 7.24 8.54 -4.40
C ILE A 42 8.15 8.37 -3.17
N ALA A 43 9.15 7.50 -3.28
CA ALA A 43 10.13 7.27 -2.22
C ALA A 43 10.81 8.58 -1.79
N GLY A 44 10.94 8.77 -0.48
CA GLY A 44 11.53 9.98 0.12
C GLY A 44 10.54 11.09 0.47
N LEU A 45 9.26 10.98 0.05
CA LEU A 45 8.21 11.90 0.52
C LEU A 45 7.82 11.63 1.99
N GLY A 46 7.81 10.36 2.40
CA GLY A 46 7.54 9.93 3.78
C GLY A 46 8.80 9.52 4.53
N SER A 47 8.89 9.89 5.81
CA SER A 47 10.03 9.55 6.67
C SER A 47 9.81 8.32 7.56
N SER A 48 8.61 7.74 7.56
CA SER A 48 8.31 6.53 8.34
C SER A 48 8.92 5.29 7.69
N ALA A 49 9.20 4.25 8.49
CA ALA A 49 9.70 2.98 7.98
C ALA A 49 8.75 2.36 6.94
N MET A 50 7.45 2.37 7.21
CA MET A 50 6.43 1.85 6.29
C MET A 50 6.38 2.65 4.98
N ALA A 51 6.57 3.96 5.00
CA ALA A 51 6.57 4.78 3.77
C ALA A 51 7.81 4.58 2.87
N ARG A 52 8.81 3.82 3.33
CA ARG A 52 10.02 3.49 2.56
C ARG A 52 10.07 2.05 2.06
N ILE A 53 9.26 1.17 2.64
CA ILE A 53 9.31 -0.28 2.40
C ILE A 53 8.34 -0.71 1.29
N VAL A 54 7.19 -0.03 1.17
CA VAL A 54 6.22 -0.26 0.10
C VAL A 54 6.41 0.76 -1.01
#